data_AF-A0A0N8PUZ5-F1
#
_entry.id   AF-A0A0N8PUZ5-F1
#
_cell.length_a   1.000
_cell.length_b   1.000
_cell.length_c   1.000
_cell.angle_alpha   90.00
_cell.angle_beta   90.00
_cell.angle_gamma   90.00
#
_symmetry.space_group_name_H-M   'P 1'
#
loop_
_entity.id
_entity.type
_entity.pdbx_description
1 polymer ?
#
loop_
_entity_poly.entity_id
_entity_poly.type
_entity_poly.pdbx_seq_one_letter_code
_entity_poly.pdbx_strand_id
1 'polypeptide(L)'
;MAKAPHAASSASGTPDPNASVSSKEAVPAKPSPEGKIISIMVEGPKTENVPYDKASVSLREHTKLYKKQGAELVRAAVEELKVGSEVEIAFDGPVAESYPVQAVAGKRVILNKQ
;
A
#
# COMPACT_ATOMS: atom_id res chain seq x y z
N MET A 1 20.08 -58.80 -0.61
CA MET A 1 20.56 -57.65 0.19
C MET A 1 21.41 -56.79 -0.71
N ALA A 2 20.95 -55.59 -1.08
CA ALA A 2 21.77 -54.41 -1.38
C ALA A 2 20.97 -53.30 -2.08
N LYS A 3 21.32 -52.07 -1.70
CA LYS A 3 21.35 -50.84 -2.49
C LYS A 3 20.09 -49.95 -2.48
N ALA A 4 20.11 -48.95 -1.59
CA ALA A 4 19.66 -47.61 -1.98
C ALA A 4 20.70 -47.02 -2.96
N PRO A 5 20.31 -46.20 -3.95
CA PRO A 5 20.56 -44.75 -3.76
C PRO A 5 19.66 -43.78 -4.57
N HIS A 6 19.69 -42.52 -4.11
CA HIS A 6 19.68 -41.24 -4.83
C HIS A 6 18.58 -40.84 -5.84
N ALA A 7 17.86 -39.79 -5.43
CA ALA A 7 17.83 -38.44 -6.01
C ALA A 7 16.91 -38.09 -7.20
N ALA A 8 16.42 -36.84 -7.09
CA ALA A 8 15.98 -35.89 -8.11
C ALA A 8 14.50 -35.87 -8.56
N SER A 9 13.83 -34.80 -8.10
CA SER A 9 13.08 -33.81 -8.89
C SER A 9 12.09 -34.31 -9.96
N SER A 10 10.81 -33.96 -9.82
CA SER A 10 10.07 -33.13 -10.80
C SER A 10 8.64 -32.85 -10.33
N ALA A 11 8.18 -31.64 -10.63
CA ALA A 11 6.92 -31.05 -10.24
C ALA A 11 5.70 -31.67 -10.93
N SER A 12 4.60 -31.80 -10.19
CA SER A 12 3.24 -31.47 -10.66
C SER A 12 2.27 -31.63 -9.49
N GLY A 13 1.80 -30.51 -8.94
CA GLY A 13 0.74 -30.49 -7.95
C GLY A 13 -0.07 -29.23 -8.14
N THR A 14 -1.24 -29.38 -8.73
CA THR A 14 -2.31 -28.38 -8.83
C THR A 14 -2.45 -27.61 -7.51
N PRO A 15 -2.52 -26.26 -7.48
CA PRO A 15 -2.73 -25.56 -6.21
C PRO A 15 -4.13 -25.89 -5.67
N ASP A 16 -4.18 -26.57 -4.52
CA ASP A 16 -5.42 -26.84 -3.80
C ASP A 16 -6.17 -25.53 -3.50
N PRO A 17 -7.44 -25.37 -3.91
CA PRO A 17 -8.21 -24.15 -3.64
C PRO A 17 -8.62 -24.00 -2.16
N ASN A 18 -8.24 -24.94 -1.29
CA ASN A 18 -8.51 -24.91 0.14
C ASN A 18 -7.22 -24.88 0.99
N ALA A 19 -6.10 -24.41 0.43
CA ALA A 19 -4.93 -24.06 1.21
C ALA A 19 -5.28 -22.87 2.14
N SER A 20 -5.73 -23.17 3.36
CA SER A 20 -5.87 -22.19 4.43
C SER A 20 -4.51 -21.58 4.72
N VAL A 21 -4.30 -20.33 4.32
CA VAL A 21 -3.22 -19.50 4.84
C VAL A 21 -3.56 -19.18 6.29
N SER A 22 -3.17 -20.07 7.22
CA SER A 22 -3.22 -19.77 8.64
C SER A 22 -2.07 -18.81 8.94
N SER A 23 -2.36 -17.51 9.00
CA SER A 23 -1.42 -16.48 9.41
C SER A 23 -1.03 -16.68 10.88
N LYS A 24 -0.07 -17.57 11.14
CA LYS A 24 0.65 -17.66 12.42
C LYS A 24 2.06 -17.06 12.37
N GLU A 25 2.39 -16.40 11.27
CA GLU A 25 3.59 -15.59 11.16
C GLU A 25 3.16 -14.26 10.54
N ALA A 26 3.35 -13.17 11.28
CA ALA A 26 3.21 -11.84 10.72
C ALA A 26 4.15 -11.79 9.52
N VAL A 27 3.58 -11.71 8.31
CA VAL A 27 4.39 -11.53 7.11
C VAL A 27 5.25 -10.29 7.34
N PRO A 28 6.60 -10.40 7.40
CA PRO A 28 7.41 -9.21 7.33
C PRO A 28 7.06 -8.60 5.97
N ALA A 29 6.55 -7.38 5.97
CA ALA A 29 6.43 -6.59 4.76
C ALA A 29 7.85 -6.43 4.20
N LYS A 30 8.28 -7.38 3.38
CA LYS A 30 9.57 -7.40 2.71
C LYS A 30 9.53 -6.24 1.72
N PRO A 31 10.28 -5.15 1.91
CA PRO A 31 10.39 -4.15 0.86
C PRO A 31 11.11 -4.82 -0.31
N SER A 32 10.39 -5.03 -1.42
CA SER A 32 11.01 -5.41 -2.69
C SER A 32 11.77 -4.21 -3.28
N PRO A 33 12.84 -4.48 -4.05
CA PRO A 33 13.97 -3.58 -4.21
C PRO A 33 13.73 -2.49 -5.27
N GLU A 34 14.37 -1.34 -5.05
CA GLU A 34 14.59 -0.24 -6.01
C GLU A 34 13.40 0.63 -6.47
N GLY A 35 12.42 0.85 -5.59
CA GLY A 35 11.51 1.99 -5.69
C GLY A 35 11.11 2.47 -4.30
N LYS A 36 11.27 3.76 -3.98
CA LYS A 36 10.98 4.29 -2.64
C LYS A 36 9.48 4.29 -2.39
N ILE A 37 8.93 3.19 -1.87
CA ILE A 37 7.55 3.11 -1.41
C ILE A 37 7.46 3.75 -0.02
N ILE A 38 6.61 4.76 0.12
CA ILE A 38 6.36 5.45 1.39
C ILE A 38 4.92 5.15 1.77
N SER A 39 4.67 4.70 3.00
CA SER A 39 3.31 4.59 3.53
C SER A 39 2.99 5.78 4.41
N ILE A 40 1.78 6.34 4.27
CA ILE A 40 1.26 7.40 5.14
C ILE A 40 -0.03 6.96 5.81
N MET A 41 -0.23 7.38 7.06
CA MET A 41 -1.50 7.26 7.76
C MET A 41 -2.34 8.50 7.46
N VAL A 42 -3.57 8.29 7.02
CA VAL A 42 -4.54 9.35 6.77
C VAL A 42 -5.74 9.10 7.67
N GLU A 43 -6.12 10.12 8.42
CA GLU A 43 -7.26 10.09 9.34
C GLU A 43 -8.19 11.25 9.01
N GLY A 44 -9.50 11.02 9.08
CA GLY A 44 -10.51 12.04 8.78
C GLY A 44 -11.91 11.57 9.15
N PRO A 45 -12.91 12.47 9.17
CA PRO A 45 -14.29 12.07 9.39
C PRO A 45 -14.85 11.31 8.18
N LYS A 46 -15.71 10.31 8.42
CA LYS A 46 -16.52 9.71 7.35
C LYS A 46 -17.51 10.75 6.84
N THR A 47 -17.56 10.91 5.53
CA THR A 47 -18.56 11.76 4.86
C THR A 47 -19.16 10.97 3.69
N GLU A 48 -20.22 11.48 3.06
CA GLU A 48 -20.85 10.84 1.90
C GLU A 48 -19.85 10.51 0.78
N ASN A 49 -18.80 11.33 0.62
CA ASN A 49 -17.77 11.16 -0.40
C ASN A 49 -16.47 10.53 0.14
N VAL A 50 -16.37 10.31 1.44
CA VAL A 50 -15.18 9.75 2.11
C VAL A 50 -15.64 8.59 3.01
N PRO A 51 -15.66 7.34 2.51
CA PRO A 51 -16.25 6.21 3.23
C PRO A 51 -15.39 5.69 4.39
N TYR A 52 -14.13 6.12 4.50
CA TYR A 52 -13.17 5.62 5.47
C TYR A 52 -12.69 6.74 6.38
N ASP A 53 -12.68 6.48 7.69
CA ASP A 53 -12.13 7.40 8.68
C ASP A 53 -10.61 7.26 8.85
N LYS A 54 -10.06 6.07 8.56
CA LYS A 54 -8.62 5.81 8.62
C LYS A 54 -8.16 4.94 7.46
N ALA A 55 -7.07 5.36 6.82
CA ALA A 55 -6.43 4.62 5.74
C ALA A 55 -4.90 4.66 5.89
N SER A 56 -4.26 3.52 5.66
CA SER A 56 -2.82 3.42 5.44
C SER A 56 -2.60 3.35 3.94
N VAL A 57 -1.95 4.36 3.40
CA VAL A 57 -1.86 4.59 1.97
C VAL A 57 -0.41 4.48 1.51
N SER A 58 -0.16 3.57 0.58
CA SER A 58 1.15 3.41 -0.04
C SER A 58 1.31 4.34 -1.25
N LEU A 59 2.31 5.23 -1.19
CA LEU A 59 2.76 6.04 -2.31
C LEU A 59 3.83 5.27 -3.09
N ARG A 60 3.61 5.12 -4.39
CA ARG A 60 4.55 4.49 -5.31
C ARG A 60 5.30 5.57 -6.10
N GLU A 61 6.30 5.17 -6.87
CA GLU A 61 7.15 6.10 -7.64
C GLU A 61 6.37 6.95 -8.65
N HIS A 62 5.25 6.44 -9.16
CA HIS A 62 4.40 7.18 -10.08
C HIS A 62 3.47 8.19 -9.37
N THR A 63 3.35 8.12 -8.04
CA THR A 63 2.49 9.00 -7.26
C THR A 63 3.12 10.38 -7.18
N LYS A 64 2.41 11.38 -7.72
CA LYS A 64 2.86 12.76 -7.78
C LYS A 64 2.26 13.57 -6.61
N LEU A 65 3.13 14.11 -5.75
CA LEU A 65 2.71 15.05 -4.71
C LEU A 65 2.59 16.47 -5.26
N TYR A 66 1.52 17.14 -4.85
CA TYR A 66 1.25 18.54 -5.13
C TYR A 66 0.83 19.25 -3.85
N LYS A 67 1.05 20.55 -3.77
CA LYS A 67 0.51 21.40 -2.72
C LYS A 67 -0.32 22.51 -3.34
N LYS A 68 -1.40 22.90 -2.67
CA LYS A 68 -2.18 24.07 -3.09
C LYS A 68 -1.42 25.34 -2.72
N GLN A 69 -1.17 26.20 -3.70
CA GLN A 69 -0.64 27.53 -3.53
C GLN A 69 -1.64 28.52 -4.14
N GLY A 70 -2.55 29.03 -3.29
CA GLY A 70 -3.71 29.78 -3.77
C GLY A 70 -4.64 28.88 -4.60
N ALA A 71 -4.88 29.26 -5.86
CA ALA A 71 -5.70 28.49 -6.80
C ALA A 71 -4.89 27.46 -7.62
N GLU A 72 -3.56 27.44 -7.50
CA GLU A 72 -2.69 26.59 -8.31
C GLU A 72 -2.17 25.38 -7.53
N LEU A 73 -1.90 24.28 -8.25
CA LEU A 73 -1.23 23.10 -7.73
C LEU A 73 0.24 23.12 -8.16
N VAL A 74 1.13 23.31 -7.21
CA VAL A 74 2.58 23.26 -7.46
C VAL A 74 3.16 21.94 -6.98
N ARG A 75 4.27 21.49 -7.60
CA ARG A 75 4.94 20.24 -7.23
C ARG A 75 5.39 20.31 -5.77
N ALA A 76 5.10 19.28 -4.99
CA ALA A 76 5.57 19.14 -3.61
C ALA A 76 6.57 17.98 -3.48
N ALA A 77 7.49 18.11 -2.53
CA ALA A 77 8.39 17.04 -2.15
C ALA A 77 7.78 16.15 -1.06
N VAL A 78 8.26 14.90 -0.94
CA VAL A 78 7.81 13.99 0.13
C VAL A 78 8.17 14.56 1.51
N GLU A 79 9.29 15.27 1.64
CA GLU A 79 9.66 15.91 2.91
C GLU A 79 8.67 16.98 3.39
N GLU A 80 7.79 17.48 2.51
CA GLU A 80 6.74 18.41 2.88
C GLU A 80 5.51 17.72 3.51
N LEU A 81 5.36 16.40 3.33
CA LEU A 81 4.36 15.62 4.06
C LEU A 81 4.79 15.49 5.52
N LYS A 82 4.12 16.23 6.38
CA LYS A 82 4.31 16.17 7.83
C LYS A 82 3.05 15.63 8.49
N VAL A 83 3.21 14.98 9.64
CA VAL A 83 2.08 14.59 10.47
C VAL A 83 1.23 15.82 10.77
N GLY A 84 -0.09 15.68 10.62
CA GLY A 84 -1.06 16.79 10.74
C GLY A 84 -1.35 17.55 9.44
N SER A 85 -0.63 17.25 8.34
CA SER A 85 -0.96 17.85 7.03
C SER A 85 -2.29 17.32 6.51
N GLU A 86 -3.14 18.21 5.99
CA GLU A 86 -4.37 17.80 5.30
C GLU A 86 -4.03 17.34 3.88
N VAL A 87 -4.50 16.15 3.51
CA VAL A 87 -4.24 15.54 2.20
C VAL A 87 -5.51 15.07 1.51
N GLU A 88 -5.55 15.23 0.19
CA GLU A 88 -6.54 14.61 -0.69
C GLU A 88 -5.86 13.53 -1.53
N ILE A 89 -6.44 12.32 -1.51
CA ILE A 89 -5.88 11.15 -2.18
C ILE A 89 -6.99 10.43 -2.95
N ALA A 90 -6.72 10.15 -4.21
CA ALA A 90 -7.50 9.18 -4.97
C ALA A 90 -6.79 7.82 -4.89
N PHE A 91 -7.49 6.78 -4.46
CA PHE A 91 -6.94 5.43 -4.44
C PHE A 91 -6.90 4.84 -5.85
N ASP A 92 -5.88 4.03 -6.10
CA ASP A 92 -5.70 3.28 -7.34
C ASP A 92 -5.83 1.79 -7.05
N GLY A 93 -6.83 1.17 -7.67
CA GLY A 93 -7.11 -0.25 -7.53
C GLY A 93 -7.87 -0.63 -6.25
N PRO A 94 -7.77 -1.91 -5.82
CA PRO A 94 -8.55 -2.42 -4.71
C PRO A 94 -8.11 -1.83 -3.37
N VAL A 95 -9.08 -1.68 -2.47
CA VAL A 95 -8.89 -1.29 -1.07
C VAL A 95 -9.03 -2.54 -0.21
N ALA A 96 -8.05 -2.82 0.64
CA ALA A 96 -8.10 -3.99 1.52
C ALA A 96 -9.06 -3.74 2.68
N GLU A 97 -9.96 -4.71 2.91
CA GLU A 97 -10.98 -4.71 3.97
C GLU A 97 -10.36 -4.98 5.35
N SER A 98 -9.56 -4.04 5.82
CA SER A 98 -8.89 -4.05 7.13
C SER A 98 -9.12 -2.72 7.83
N TYR A 99 -8.78 -2.63 9.12
CA TYR A 99 -8.87 -1.38 9.86
C TYR A 99 -7.52 -1.04 10.51
N PRO A 100 -6.85 0.06 10.10
CA PRO A 100 -7.22 0.98 9.01
C PRO A 100 -7.19 0.31 7.64
N VAL A 101 -8.00 0.79 6.71
CA VAL A 101 -8.01 0.23 5.34
C VAL A 101 -6.66 0.42 4.69
N GLN A 102 -6.21 -0.54 3.90
CA GLN A 102 -4.96 -0.41 3.15
C GLN A 102 -5.28 -0.10 1.69
N ALA A 103 -4.64 0.94 1.15
CA ALA A 103 -4.82 1.35 -0.24
C ALA A 103 -3.52 1.80 -0.88
N VAL A 104 -3.50 1.86 -2.21
CA VAL A 104 -2.42 2.46 -2.99
C VAL A 104 -2.85 3.84 -3.45
N ALA A 105 -2.02 4.86 -3.23
CA ALA A 105 -2.26 6.18 -3.79
C ALA A 105 -2.14 6.12 -5.32
N GLY A 106 -3.08 6.73 -6.01
CA GLY A 106 -3.02 6.84 -7.46
C GLY A 106 -2.01 7.88 -7.94
N LYS A 107 -2.30 8.45 -9.10
CA LYS A 107 -1.36 9.35 -9.79
C LYS A 107 -1.03 10.62 -9.02
N ARG A 108 -1.90 11.09 -8.11
CA ARG A 108 -1.68 12.35 -7.39
C ARG A 108 -2.12 12.29 -5.93
N VAL A 109 -1.39 13.03 -5.09
CA VAL A 109 -1.73 13.38 -3.71
C VAL A 109 -1.63 14.90 -3.60
N ILE A 110 -2.64 15.55 -3.01
CA ILE A 110 -2.69 17.01 -2.87
C ILE A 110 -2.60 17.37 -1.39
N LEU A 111 -1.65 18.22 -1.02
CA LEU A 111 -1.52 18.82 0.31
C LEU A 111 -2.31 20.14 0.33
N ASN A 112 -3.31 20.24 1.20
CA ASN A 112 -4.19 21.40 1.27
C ASN A 112 -3.71 22.47 2.24
N LYS A 113 -3.22 22.08 3.43
CA LYS A 113 -2.79 23.03 4.46
C LYS A 113 -1.93 22.36 5.55
N GLN A 114 -1.01 23.14 6.13
CA GLN A 114 -0.39 22.92 7.44
C GLN A 114 -0.96 23.93 8.43
#